data_AF-F9EE47-F1
#
_entry.id   AF-F9EE47-F1
#
_cell.length_a   1.000
_cell.length_b   1.000
_cell.length_c   1.000
_cell.angle_alpha   90.00
_cell.angle_beta   90.00
_cell.angle_gamma   90.00
#
_symmetry.space_group_name_H-M   'P 1'
#
loop_
_entity.id
_entity.type
_entity.pdbx_description
1 polymer ?
#
loop_
_entity_poly.entity_id
_entity_poly.type
_entity_poly.pdbx_seq_one_letter_code
_entity_poly.pdbx_strand_id
1 'polypeptide(L)'
;MSPAQALALRDRLGWTSSPTKEWMFTTDHGIGEKDASFATIKRGQTVASLHLSLTSRIPKPVRAEAVPIAERAFDAYVEAFTAVYGQGKRSRNRGVLSVKWTLPSDTLVNIGTIGRVVSADVDSPAGNEAARGEAQYFDEIADENDPAR
;
A
#
# COMPACT_ATOMS: atom_id res chain seq x y z
N MET A 1 -15.07 3.24 -2.66
CA MET A 1 -14.99 2.50 -3.94
C MET A 1 -15.48 1.07 -3.70
N SER A 2 -16.36 0.54 -4.55
CA SER A 2 -16.78 -0.87 -4.51
C SER A 2 -15.77 -1.80 -5.20
N PRO A 3 -15.76 -3.11 -4.91
CA PRO A 3 -14.87 -4.05 -5.62
C PRO A 3 -15.07 -4.05 -7.14
N ALA A 4 -16.33 -3.97 -7.60
CA ALA A 4 -16.63 -3.89 -9.03
C ALA A 4 -15.98 -2.66 -9.71
N GLN A 5 -15.97 -1.51 -9.02
CA GLN A 5 -15.29 -0.31 -9.52
C GLN A 5 -13.77 -0.48 -9.56
N ALA A 6 -13.18 -1.17 -8.58
CA ALA A 6 -11.74 -1.47 -8.55
C ALA A 6 -11.36 -2.41 -9.70
N LEU A 7 -12.16 -3.45 -9.96
CA LEU A 7 -11.97 -4.36 -11.09
C LEU A 7 -12.09 -3.63 -12.43
N ALA A 8 -13.07 -2.74 -12.59
CA ALA A 8 -13.19 -1.90 -13.78
C ALA A 8 -12.03 -0.90 -13.95
N LEU A 9 -11.40 -0.44 -12.86
CA LEU A 9 -10.17 0.35 -12.93
C LEU A 9 -8.99 -0.52 -13.37
N ARG A 10 -8.84 -1.71 -12.80
CA ARG A 10 -7.85 -2.72 -13.20
C ARG A 10 -7.92 -3.03 -14.69
N ASP A 11 -9.12 -3.18 -15.25
CA ASP A 11 -9.29 -3.44 -16.70
C ASP A 11 -8.82 -2.25 -17.55
N ARG A 12 -9.14 -1.02 -17.13
CA ARG A 12 -8.69 0.21 -17.81
C ARG A 12 -7.18 0.41 -17.76
N LEU A 13 -6.54 -0.09 -16.70
CA LEU A 13 -5.08 -0.08 -16.54
C LEU A 13 -4.39 -1.22 -17.32
N GLY A 14 -5.15 -2.08 -18.01
CA GLY A 14 -4.60 -3.23 -18.74
C GLY A 14 -4.06 -4.34 -17.85
N TRP A 15 -4.41 -4.34 -16.57
CA TRP A 15 -3.95 -5.33 -15.60
C TRP A 15 -4.82 -6.58 -15.63
N THR A 16 -4.27 -7.73 -15.25
CA THR A 16 -4.99 -9.01 -15.27
C THR A 16 -5.13 -9.62 -13.89
N SER A 17 -6.32 -10.11 -13.56
CA SER A 17 -6.54 -10.78 -12.29
C SER A 17 -5.96 -12.19 -12.25
N SER A 18 -5.77 -12.74 -11.05
CA SER A 18 -5.57 -14.18 -10.88
C SER A 18 -6.87 -14.93 -11.21
N PRO A 19 -6.81 -16.08 -11.92
CA PRO A 19 -8.00 -16.87 -12.25
C PRO A 19 -8.80 -17.33 -11.02
N THR A 20 -8.13 -17.53 -9.87
CA THR A 20 -8.76 -18.04 -8.63
C THR A 20 -8.97 -16.95 -7.57
N LYS A 21 -8.40 -15.76 -7.78
CA LYS A 21 -8.40 -14.66 -6.81
C LYS A 21 -8.49 -13.34 -7.56
N GLU A 22 -9.72 -12.91 -7.86
CA GLU A 22 -9.94 -11.72 -8.69
C GLU A 22 -9.30 -10.44 -8.15
N TRP A 23 -9.12 -10.36 -6.83
CA TRP A 23 -8.52 -9.23 -6.12
C TRP A 23 -6.98 -9.19 -6.17
N MET A 24 -6.33 -10.21 -6.74
CA MET A 24 -4.88 -10.22 -7.02
C MET A 24 -4.63 -9.90 -8.49
N PHE A 25 -3.73 -8.99 -8.78
CA PHE A 25 -3.46 -8.46 -10.11
C PHE A 25 -2.03 -8.75 -10.54
N THR A 26 -1.86 -8.92 -11.84
CA THR A 26 -0.59 -8.80 -12.56
C THR A 26 -0.66 -7.48 -13.32
N THR A 27 0.22 -6.56 -12.97
CA THR A 27 0.40 -5.32 -13.70
C THR A 27 1.39 -5.49 -14.86
N ASP A 28 1.58 -4.44 -15.64
CA ASP A 28 2.42 -4.40 -16.82
C ASP A 28 3.92 -4.19 -16.56
N HIS A 29 4.32 -3.85 -15.31
CA HIS A 29 5.74 -3.61 -14.98
C HIS A 29 6.54 -4.88 -14.67
N GLY A 30 5.87 -6.01 -14.47
CA GLY A 30 6.46 -7.27 -14.02
C GLY A 30 6.68 -8.31 -15.13
N ILE A 31 7.19 -9.48 -14.73
CA ILE A 31 7.37 -10.65 -15.61
C ILE A 31 6.17 -11.62 -15.54
N GLY A 32 4.97 -11.09 -15.28
CA GLY A 32 3.74 -11.88 -15.13
C GLY A 32 3.42 -12.32 -13.69
N GLU A 33 4.13 -11.79 -12.69
CA GLU A 33 3.86 -12.09 -11.28
C GLU A 33 2.56 -11.44 -10.79
N LYS A 34 2.00 -11.93 -9.68
CA LYS A 34 0.93 -11.21 -8.97
C LYS A 34 1.58 -10.21 -8.03
N ASP A 35 1.59 -8.96 -8.47
CA ASP A 35 2.36 -7.84 -7.91
C ASP A 35 1.47 -6.75 -7.30
N ALA A 36 0.15 -6.85 -7.48
CA ALA A 36 -0.82 -6.01 -6.79
C ALA A 36 -1.97 -6.81 -6.19
N SER A 37 -2.59 -6.24 -5.17
CA SER A 37 -3.82 -6.78 -4.59
C SER A 37 -4.59 -5.72 -3.83
N PHE A 38 -5.92 -5.85 -3.78
CA PHE A 38 -6.74 -5.05 -2.87
C PHE A 38 -7.42 -5.89 -1.80
N ALA A 39 -7.68 -5.28 -0.64
CA ALA A 39 -8.49 -5.86 0.43
C ALA A 39 -9.82 -5.12 0.56
N THR A 40 -10.80 -5.77 1.19
CA THR A 40 -12.14 -5.20 1.38
C THR A 40 -12.57 -5.21 2.84
N ILE A 41 -13.46 -4.30 3.19
CA ILE A 41 -14.14 -4.19 4.49
C ILE A 41 -15.66 -4.21 4.27
N LYS A 42 -16.43 -4.13 5.36
CA LYS A 42 -17.90 -4.13 5.33
C LYS A 42 -18.44 -5.35 4.57
N ARG A 43 -17.96 -6.55 4.94
CA ARG A 43 -18.34 -7.83 4.30
C ARG A 43 -18.17 -7.81 2.76
N GLY A 44 -17.07 -7.24 2.28
CA GLY A 44 -16.76 -7.20 0.85
C GLY A 44 -17.38 -6.03 0.09
N GLN A 45 -18.09 -5.10 0.73
CA GLN A 45 -18.79 -4.03 0.02
C GLN A 45 -17.88 -2.86 -0.36
N THR A 46 -16.76 -2.67 0.33
CA THR A 46 -15.89 -1.50 0.16
C THR A 46 -14.43 -1.90 0.10
N VAL A 47 -13.68 -1.36 -0.86
CA VAL A 47 -12.21 -1.53 -0.92
C VAL A 47 -11.56 -0.74 0.22
N ALA A 48 -10.78 -1.44 1.02
CA ALA A 48 -10.11 -0.90 2.20
C ALA A 48 -8.70 -0.44 1.87
N SER A 49 -7.95 -1.26 1.14
CA SER A 49 -6.56 -0.96 0.79
C SER A 49 -6.16 -1.56 -0.55
N LEU A 50 -5.13 -1.00 -1.15
CA LEU A 50 -4.42 -1.51 -2.32
C LEU A 50 -2.93 -1.62 -1.97
N HIS A 51 -2.34 -2.78 -2.22
CA HIS A 51 -0.90 -2.98 -2.23
C HIS A 51 -0.43 -3.16 -3.67
N LEU A 52 0.69 -2.55 -4.04
CA LEU A 52 1.33 -2.68 -5.34
C LEU A 52 2.85 -2.70 -5.16
N SER A 53 3.51 -3.74 -5.68
CA SER A 53 4.95 -3.71 -5.91
C SER A 53 5.25 -2.77 -7.07
N LEU A 54 6.27 -1.93 -6.93
CA LEU A 54 6.74 -1.00 -7.96
C LEU A 54 8.05 -1.48 -8.62
N THR A 55 8.50 -2.67 -8.21
CA THR A 55 9.67 -3.35 -8.75
C THR A 55 9.32 -4.81 -8.99
N SER A 56 9.78 -5.37 -10.10
CA SER A 56 9.69 -6.82 -10.35
C SER A 56 10.48 -7.62 -9.30
N ARG A 57 10.16 -8.91 -9.13
CA ARG A 57 10.95 -9.75 -8.23
C ARG A 57 12.37 -9.93 -8.77
N ILE A 58 13.32 -9.35 -8.05
CA ILE A 58 14.73 -9.47 -8.40
C ILE A 58 15.34 -10.76 -7.80
N PRO A 59 16.13 -11.55 -8.55
CA PRO A 59 16.84 -12.72 -8.01
C PRO A 59 17.86 -12.36 -6.91
N LYS A 60 18.09 -13.27 -5.96
CA LYS A 60 19.09 -13.07 -4.89
C LYS A 60 20.53 -12.80 -5.39
N PRO A 61 21.05 -13.48 -6.43
CA PRO A 61 22.44 -13.31 -6.86
C PRO A 61 22.82 -11.90 -7.30
N VAL A 62 21.88 -11.14 -7.86
CA VAL A 62 22.13 -9.78 -8.38
C VAL A 62 21.86 -8.69 -7.34
N ARG A 63 21.80 -9.04 -6.05
CA ARG A 63 21.35 -8.09 -5.01
C ARG A 63 22.23 -6.87 -4.85
N ALA A 64 23.55 -7.02 -4.94
CA ALA A 64 24.47 -5.91 -4.78
C ALA A 64 24.23 -4.80 -5.83
N GLU A 65 23.87 -5.18 -7.06
CA GLU A 65 23.56 -4.26 -8.14
C GLU A 65 22.13 -3.68 -8.01
N ALA A 66 21.18 -4.52 -7.62
CA ALA A 66 19.77 -4.16 -7.57
C ALA A 66 19.38 -3.21 -6.43
N VAL A 67 20.07 -3.27 -5.28
CA VAL A 67 19.73 -2.44 -4.11
C VAL A 67 19.84 -0.94 -4.45
N PRO A 68 20.97 -0.44 -5.00
CA PRO A 68 21.07 0.97 -5.41
C PRO A 68 20.05 1.38 -6.48
N ILE A 69 19.62 0.46 -7.34
CA ILE A 69 18.59 0.74 -8.36
C ILE A 69 17.23 0.93 -7.69
N ALA A 70 16.86 0.05 -6.76
CA ALA A 70 15.61 0.16 -6.01
C ALA A 70 15.56 1.44 -5.16
N GLU A 71 16.68 1.84 -4.55
CA GLU A 71 16.77 3.11 -3.80
C GLU A 71 16.55 4.33 -4.71
N ARG A 72 17.17 4.36 -5.89
CA ARG A 72 16.94 5.43 -6.87
C ARG A 72 15.49 5.46 -7.37
N ALA A 73 14.90 4.30 -7.64
CA ALA A 73 13.50 4.21 -8.04
C ALA A 73 12.57 4.71 -6.93
N PHE A 74 12.83 4.32 -5.68
CA PHE A 74 12.10 4.82 -4.52
C PHE A 74 12.14 6.34 -4.42
N ASP A 75 13.33 6.95 -4.50
CA ASP A 75 13.45 8.41 -4.43
C ASP A 75 12.74 9.09 -5.60
N ALA A 76 12.78 8.53 -6.82
CA ALA A 76 12.05 9.07 -7.97
C ALA A 76 10.52 9.00 -7.80
N TYR A 77 9.98 7.91 -7.25
CA TYR A 77 8.55 7.81 -6.93
C TYR A 77 8.14 8.80 -5.84
N VAL A 78 8.97 8.95 -4.80
CA VAL A 78 8.75 9.91 -3.72
C VAL A 78 8.76 11.35 -4.27
N GLU A 79 9.71 11.69 -5.14
CA GLU A 79 9.80 12.99 -5.79
C GLU A 79 8.54 13.27 -6.63
N ALA A 80 8.15 12.32 -7.49
CA ALA A 80 6.95 12.46 -8.32
C ALA A 80 5.68 12.68 -7.49
N PHE A 81 5.53 11.92 -6.39
CA PHE A 81 4.38 12.06 -5.51
C PHE A 81 4.41 13.38 -4.72
N THR A 82 5.60 13.80 -4.29
CA THR A 82 5.84 15.06 -3.59
C THR A 82 5.51 16.27 -4.46
N ALA A 83 5.81 16.21 -5.76
CA ALA A 83 5.48 17.28 -6.71
C ALA A 83 3.97 17.54 -6.82
N VAL A 84 3.15 16.51 -6.59
CA VAL A 84 1.68 16.59 -6.68
C VAL A 84 1.04 16.91 -5.32
N TYR A 85 1.48 16.24 -4.26
CA TYR A 85 0.81 16.26 -2.94
C TYR A 85 1.61 16.95 -1.83
N GLY A 86 2.77 17.53 -2.15
CA GLY A 86 3.65 18.15 -1.19
C GLY A 86 4.46 17.14 -0.37
N GLN A 87 5.16 17.63 0.66
CA GLN A 87 6.09 16.83 1.45
C GLN A 87 5.34 15.76 2.28
N GLY A 88 5.78 14.51 2.15
CA GLY A 88 5.29 13.42 2.98
C GLY A 88 6.13 13.23 4.25
N LYS A 89 5.61 12.43 5.19
CA LYS A 89 6.33 12.07 6.41
C LYS A 89 7.27 10.89 6.13
N ARG A 90 8.57 11.17 6.13
CA ARG A 90 9.61 10.15 5.97
C ARG A 90 9.82 9.36 7.27
N SER A 91 10.05 8.06 7.14
CA SER A 91 10.35 7.15 8.25
C SER A 91 11.41 6.14 7.85
N ARG A 92 12.14 5.61 8.84
CA ARG A 92 13.04 4.47 8.69
C ARG A 92 12.86 3.54 9.87
N ASN A 93 12.45 2.29 9.62
CA ASN A 93 12.27 1.29 10.68
C ASN A 93 12.70 -0.09 10.19
N ARG A 94 13.51 -0.81 10.99
CA ARG A 94 14.02 -2.17 10.69
C ARG A 94 14.54 -2.34 9.24
N GLY A 95 15.22 -1.32 8.72
CA GLY A 95 15.77 -1.33 7.36
C GLY A 95 14.79 -0.97 6.23
N VAL A 96 13.51 -0.77 6.53
CA VAL A 96 12.52 -0.21 5.60
C VAL A 96 12.64 1.31 5.63
N LEU A 97 12.83 1.92 4.47
CA LEU A 97 12.62 3.33 4.23
C LEU A 97 11.20 3.53 3.73
N SER A 98 10.47 4.53 4.23
CA SER A 98 9.18 4.88 3.67
C SER A 98 8.87 6.37 3.75
N VAL A 99 7.95 6.82 2.91
CA VAL A 99 7.33 8.13 2.99
C VAL A 99 5.83 7.94 2.93
N LYS A 100 5.13 8.56 3.88
CA LYS A 100 3.67 8.49 4.01
C LYS A 100 3.04 9.86 3.79
N TRP A 101 1.96 9.89 3.02
CA TRP A 101 1.11 11.07 2.81
C TRP A 101 -0.30 10.78 3.31
N THR A 102 -0.89 11.76 3.97
CA THR A 102 -2.34 11.81 4.20
C THR A 102 -2.92 12.82 3.22
N LEU A 103 -3.70 12.32 2.26
CA LEU A 103 -4.33 13.17 1.25
C LEU A 103 -5.55 13.90 1.84
N PRO A 104 -6.01 15.01 1.23
CA PRO A 104 -7.19 15.76 1.70
C PRO A 104 -8.47 14.92 1.83
N SER A 105 -8.56 13.83 1.08
CA SER A 105 -9.68 12.87 1.15
C SER A 105 -9.61 11.92 2.34
N ASP A 106 -8.59 12.03 3.21
CA ASP A 106 -8.21 11.04 4.23
C ASP A 106 -7.77 9.69 3.64
N THR A 107 -7.33 9.67 2.38
CA THR A 107 -6.60 8.53 1.80
C THR A 107 -5.17 8.56 2.31
N LEU A 108 -4.64 7.43 2.79
CA LEU A 108 -3.22 7.31 3.10
C LEU A 108 -2.50 6.68 1.93
N VAL A 109 -1.35 7.24 1.56
CA VAL A 109 -0.42 6.63 0.60
C VAL A 109 0.91 6.45 1.28
N ASN A 110 1.47 5.25 1.24
CA ASN A 110 2.78 4.92 1.78
C ASN A 110 3.63 4.29 0.68
N ILE A 111 4.71 4.94 0.30
CA ILE A 111 5.71 4.37 -0.60
C ILE A 111 6.87 3.90 0.27
N GLY A 112 7.29 2.66 0.11
CA GLY A 112 8.33 2.03 0.90
C GLY A 112 9.38 1.34 0.06
N THR A 113 10.59 1.22 0.59
CA THR A 113 11.65 0.39 0.02
C THR A 113 12.40 -0.39 1.09
N ILE A 114 12.72 -1.64 0.77
CA ILE A 114 13.61 -2.49 1.57
C ILE A 114 14.45 -3.38 0.66
N GLY A 115 15.77 -3.17 0.69
CA GLY A 115 16.71 -3.90 -0.13
C GLY A 115 16.45 -3.67 -1.63
N ARG A 116 15.76 -4.61 -2.27
CA ARG A 116 15.55 -4.64 -3.73
C ARG A 116 14.09 -4.41 -4.13
N VAL A 117 13.25 -4.11 -3.16
CA VAL A 117 11.81 -4.01 -3.35
C VAL A 117 11.40 -2.58 -3.10
N VAL A 118 10.60 -2.03 -3.99
CA VAL A 118 9.82 -0.81 -3.77
C VAL A 118 8.35 -1.20 -3.85
N SER A 119 7.53 -0.67 -2.96
CA SER A 119 6.08 -0.89 -2.97
C SER A 119 5.32 0.36 -2.59
N ALA A 120 4.06 0.42 -2.99
CA ALA A 120 3.09 1.40 -2.56
C ALA A 120 1.92 0.71 -1.88
N ASP A 121 1.49 1.27 -0.75
CA ASP A 121 0.25 0.94 -0.06
C ASP A 121 -0.67 2.16 -0.12
N VAL A 122 -1.94 1.94 -0.44
CA VAL A 122 -2.98 2.97 -0.47
C VAL A 122 -4.14 2.52 0.40
N ASP A 123 -4.39 3.19 1.51
CA ASP A 123 -5.51 2.91 2.40
C ASP A 123 -6.63 3.92 2.17
N SER A 124 -7.84 3.41 1.96
CA SER A 124 -9.01 4.21 1.64
C SER A 124 -9.51 4.97 2.87
N PRO A 125 -10.24 6.08 2.68
CA PRO A 125 -10.80 6.85 3.79
C PRO A 125 -11.69 6.00 4.71
N ALA A 126 -12.49 5.10 4.12
CA ALA A 126 -13.33 4.18 4.88
C ALA A 126 -12.50 3.13 5.65
N GLY A 127 -11.35 2.70 5.10
CA GLY A 127 -10.39 1.84 5.81
C GLY A 127 -9.76 2.55 6.99
N ASN A 128 -9.33 3.80 6.80
CA ASN A 128 -8.73 4.62 7.86
C ASN A 128 -9.71 4.97 8.97
N GLU A 129 -10.96 5.26 8.62
CA GLU A 129 -12.05 5.47 9.58
C GLU A 129 -12.30 4.21 10.42
N ALA A 130 -12.39 3.04 9.77
CA ALA A 130 -12.57 1.77 10.48
C ALA A 130 -11.41 1.49 11.44
N ALA A 131 -10.16 1.73 11.01
CA ALA A 131 -8.99 1.55 11.86
C ALA A 131 -8.98 2.51 13.07
N ARG A 132 -9.42 3.76 12.90
CA ARG A 132 -9.56 4.72 14.02
C ARG A 132 -10.66 4.29 15.00
N GLY A 133 -11.80 3.82 14.50
CA GLY A 133 -12.89 3.33 15.35
C GLY A 133 -12.48 2.08 16.15
N GLU A 134 -11.73 1.17 15.53
CA GLU A 134 -11.17 -0.01 16.21
C GLU A 134 -10.15 0.38 17.30
N ALA A 135 -9.26 1.34 17.02
CA ALA A 135 -8.33 1.86 18.02
C ALA A 135 -9.07 2.49 19.22
N GLN A 136 -10.09 3.30 18.96
CA GLN A 136 -10.93 3.90 20.01
C GLN A 136 -11.61 2.83 20.87
N TYR A 137 -12.18 1.79 20.24
CA TYR A 137 -12.80 0.68 20.97
C TYR A 137 -11.81 -0.06 21.89
N PHE A 138 -10.57 -0.27 21.45
CA PHE A 138 -9.56 -0.89 22.29
C PHE A 138 -9.08 0.00 23.43
N ASP A 139 -8.97 1.30 23.21
CA ASP A 139 -8.66 2.27 24.27
C ASP A 139 -9.79 2.30 25.32
N GLU A 140 -11.06 2.30 24.89
CA GLU A 140 -12.22 2.23 25.79
C GLU A 140 -12.22 0.96 26.64
N ILE A 141 -11.95 -0.21 26.03
CA ILE A 141 -11.84 -1.47 26.77
C ILE A 141 -10.66 -1.46 27.74
N ALA A 142 -9.52 -0.87 27.37
CA ALA A 142 -8.37 -0.78 28.26
C ALA A 142 -8.71 0.07 29.50
N ASP A 143 -9.39 1.20 29.32
CA ASP A 143 -9.84 2.09 30.39
C ASP A 143 -10.94 1.49 31.27
N GLU A 144 -11.84 0.64 30.73
CA GLU A 144 -12.83 -0.10 31.50
C GLU A 144 -12.20 -1.17 32.41
N ASN A 145 -11.10 -1.78 31.95
CA ASN A 145 -10.42 -2.86 32.66
C ASN A 145 -9.25 -2.38 33.53
N ASP A 146 -9.03 -1.07 33.67
CA ASP A 146 -7.97 -0.53 34.52
C ASP A 146 -8.28 -0.78 36.01
N PRO A 147 -7.51 -1.62 36.71
CA PRO A 147 -7.72 -1.90 38.13
C PRO A 147 -7.45 -0.70 39.05
N ALA A 148 -6.92 0.41 38.54
CA ALA A 148 -6.72 1.65 39.30
C ALA A 148 -7.96 2.57 39.34
N ARG A 149 -9.07 2.19 38.70
CA ARG A 149 -10.33 2.95 38.64
C ARG A 149 -11.33 2.54 39.73
#